data_AF-A0AAE3E9G5-F1
#
_entry.id   AF-A0AAE3E9G5-F1
#
_cell.length_a   1.000
_cell.length_b   1.000
_cell.length_c   1.000
_cell.angle_alpha   90.00
_cell.angle_beta   90.00
_cell.angle_gamma   90.00
#
_symmetry.space_group_name_H-M   'P 1'
#
loop_
_entity.id
_entity.type
_entity.pdbx_description
1 polymer ?
#
loop_
_entity_poly.entity_id
_entity_poly.type
_entity_poly.pdbx_seq_one_letter_code
_entity_poly.pdbx_strand_id
1 'polypeptide(L)'
;MKRFHVLLLAFVLLIFSFSPQSIFASSNAKTEITYNPDGSYVITTLNISYTAAYSTSKTASKTASKTAVAYSPNGSKICTFTVTGTFEINSGSSVSCTSVSYSKNIYDSTWNFISASTSRNNSSSSKASASAKGYFKNATGGSQTLTPTVYCDKNGNIS
;
A
#
# COMPACT_ATOMS: atom_id res chain seq x y z
N MET A 1 28.08 2.96 54.42
CA MET A 1 26.97 2.26 53.72
C MET A 1 26.00 3.18 52.97
N LYS A 2 25.65 4.40 53.46
CA LYS A 2 24.72 5.32 52.77
C LYS A 2 25.15 5.74 51.34
N ARG A 3 26.46 5.96 51.10
CA ARG A 3 26.99 6.33 49.76
C ARG A 3 26.91 5.19 48.73
N PHE A 4 26.98 3.94 49.17
CA PHE A 4 26.84 2.76 48.29
C PHE A 4 25.39 2.57 47.83
N HIS A 5 24.41 2.88 48.70
CA HIS A 5 22.99 2.82 48.37
C HIS A 5 22.59 3.90 47.36
N VAL A 6 23.20 5.10 47.44
CA VAL A 6 22.98 6.18 46.47
C VAL A 6 23.54 5.82 45.09
N LEU A 7 24.72 5.19 45.04
CA LEU A 7 25.34 4.73 43.79
C LEU A 7 24.55 3.57 43.15
N LEU A 8 24.04 2.63 43.95
CA LEU A 8 23.18 1.55 43.47
C LEU A 8 21.87 2.08 42.88
N LEU A 9 21.24 3.05 43.54
CA LEU A 9 19.99 3.66 43.08
C LEU A 9 20.19 4.44 41.76
N ALA A 10 21.31 5.16 41.63
CA ALA A 10 21.66 5.87 40.40
C ALA A 10 21.92 4.91 39.23
N PHE A 11 22.53 3.76 39.50
CA PHE A 11 22.79 2.74 38.47
C PHE A 11 21.49 2.07 37.97
N VAL A 12 20.53 1.80 38.86
CA VAL A 12 19.21 1.25 38.48
C VAL A 12 18.41 2.22 37.61
N LEU A 13 18.46 3.53 37.90
CA LEU A 13 17.80 4.55 37.08
C LEU A 13 18.40 4.68 35.66
N LEU A 14 19.71 4.47 35.53
CA LEU A 14 20.41 4.46 34.24
C LEU A 14 20.00 3.27 33.37
N ILE A 15 19.76 2.10 33.97
CA ILE A 15 19.31 0.89 33.25
C ILE A 15 17.86 1.05 32.77
N PHE A 16 16.99 1.69 33.55
CA PHE A 16 15.59 1.93 33.16
C PHE A 16 15.46 2.92 31.99
N SER A 17 16.44 3.80 31.82
CA SER A 17 16.52 4.78 30.73
C SER A 17 16.93 4.16 29.38
N PHE A 18 17.43 2.91 29.40
CA PHE A 18 17.90 2.17 28.22
C PHE A 18 16.92 1.08 27.77
N SER A 19 15.63 1.21 28.11
CA SER A 19 14.63 0.35 27.47
C SER A 19 14.52 0.72 25.98
N PRO A 20 14.67 -0.25 25.06
CA PRO A 20 14.48 0.02 23.64
C PRO A 20 13.03 0.49 23.44
N GLN A 21 12.88 1.73 22.99
CA GLN A 21 11.59 2.26 22.58
C GLN A 21 11.14 1.46 21.37
N SER A 22 10.15 0.58 21.55
CA SER A 22 9.52 -0.13 20.45
C SER A 22 8.85 0.89 19.54
N ILE A 23 9.47 1.17 18.38
CA ILE A 23 8.83 1.97 17.33
C ILE A 23 7.73 1.09 16.73
N PHE A 24 6.49 1.31 17.14
CA PHE A 24 5.35 0.73 16.45
C PHE A 24 5.27 1.36 15.06
N ALA A 25 5.53 0.58 14.01
CA ALA A 25 5.25 0.98 12.65
C ALA A 25 3.73 1.16 12.51
N SER A 26 3.27 2.41 12.44
CA SER A 26 1.87 2.72 12.11
C SER A 26 1.61 2.29 10.67
N SER A 27 1.00 1.13 10.48
CA SER A 27 0.48 0.72 9.18
C SER A 27 -0.77 1.54 8.88
N ASN A 28 -0.62 2.63 8.14
CA ASN A 28 -1.73 3.43 7.60
C ASN A 28 -2.47 2.66 6.48
N ALA A 29 -3.03 1.49 6.80
CA ALA A 29 -3.82 0.72 5.86
C ALA A 29 -5.20 1.39 5.72
N LYS A 30 -5.39 2.17 4.65
CA LYS A 30 -6.69 2.76 4.31
C LYS A 30 -7.51 1.72 3.55
N THR A 31 -8.69 1.40 4.08
CA THR A 31 -9.64 0.46 3.46
C THR A 31 -10.90 1.19 3.03
N GLU A 32 -11.40 0.85 1.85
CA GLU A 32 -12.64 1.36 1.28
C GLU A 32 -13.48 0.19 0.76
N ILE A 33 -14.81 0.28 0.90
CA ILE A 33 -15.74 -0.74 0.43
C ILE A 33 -16.70 -0.10 -0.57
N THR A 34 -16.86 -0.73 -1.73
CA THR A 34 -17.83 -0.32 -2.75
C THR A 34 -18.83 -1.46 -2.95
N TYR A 35 -20.11 -1.18 -2.73
CA TYR A 35 -21.21 -2.13 -2.92
C TYR A 35 -21.84 -1.96 -4.30
N ASN A 36 -22.14 -3.09 -4.94
CA ASN A 36 -22.85 -3.15 -6.20
C ASN A 36 -24.35 -3.44 -5.98
N PRO A 37 -25.24 -3.07 -6.92
CA PRO A 37 -26.69 -3.30 -6.78
C PRO A 37 -27.10 -4.78 -6.67
N ASP A 38 -26.27 -5.70 -7.17
CA ASP A 38 -26.50 -7.14 -7.10
C ASP A 38 -26.09 -7.76 -5.73
N GLY A 39 -25.63 -6.93 -4.79
CA GLY A 39 -25.16 -7.35 -3.47
C GLY A 39 -23.68 -7.74 -3.43
N SER A 40 -23.01 -7.86 -4.57
CA SER A 40 -21.56 -8.04 -4.61
C SER A 40 -20.84 -6.77 -4.14
N TYR A 41 -19.58 -6.90 -3.75
CA TYR A 41 -18.81 -5.75 -3.27
C TYR A 41 -17.31 -5.91 -3.50
N VAL A 42 -16.61 -4.77 -3.49
CA VAL A 42 -15.15 -4.71 -3.61
C VAL A 42 -14.57 -4.04 -2.39
N ILE A 43 -13.62 -4.70 -1.74
CA ILE A 43 -12.79 -4.10 -0.68
C ILE A 43 -11.47 -3.68 -1.29
N THR A 44 -11.09 -2.42 -1.12
CA THR A 44 -9.81 -1.88 -1.58
C THR A 44 -8.94 -1.49 -0.39
N THR A 45 -7.72 -2.03 -0.33
CA THR A 45 -6.76 -1.74 0.75
C THR A 45 -5.47 -1.17 0.17
N LEU A 46 -5.09 0.01 0.65
CA LEU A 46 -3.80 0.63 0.36
C LEU A 46 -2.72 0.11 1.33
N ASN A 47 -1.62 -0.39 0.79
CA ASN A 47 -0.43 -0.81 1.53
C ASN A 47 0.77 0.01 1.08
N ILE A 48 1.55 0.50 2.03
CA ILE A 48 2.71 1.35 1.75
C ILE A 48 3.95 0.62 2.28
N SER A 49 4.93 0.37 1.41
CA SER A 49 6.23 -0.20 1.77
C SER A 49 7.31 0.84 1.55
N TYR A 50 7.95 1.29 2.63
CA TYR A 50 9.03 2.27 2.52
C TYR A 50 10.37 1.58 2.24
N THR A 51 11.03 1.95 1.15
CA THR A 51 12.46 1.69 0.95
C THR A 51 13.22 2.95 1.36
N ALA A 52 13.90 2.90 2.49
CA ALA A 52 14.68 4.04 2.96
C ALA A 52 15.82 4.36 1.98
N ALA A 53 15.78 5.54 1.38
CA ALA A 53 16.96 6.13 0.77
C ALA A 53 17.85 6.68 1.90
N TYR A 54 18.78 5.85 2.38
CA TYR A 54 19.95 6.36 3.08
C TYR A 54 20.90 6.94 2.03
N SER A 55 20.91 8.26 1.87
CA SER A 55 22.07 9.03 1.40
C SER A 55 21.65 10.50 1.24
N THR A 56 22.63 11.38 1.24
CA THR A 56 22.61 12.85 1.13
C THR A 56 21.86 13.45 -0.09
N SER A 57 21.04 12.68 -0.81
CA SER A 57 20.25 13.12 -1.96
C SER A 57 18.85 13.61 -1.56
N LYS A 58 18.40 14.73 -2.14
CA LYS A 58 17.01 15.26 -2.02
C LYS A 58 15.92 14.35 -2.61
N THR A 59 16.29 13.16 -3.08
CA THR A 59 15.45 12.24 -3.84
C THR A 59 15.18 10.98 -3.02
N ALA A 60 13.91 10.64 -2.83
CA ALA A 60 13.46 9.45 -2.13
C ALA A 60 12.73 8.51 -3.09
N SER A 61 12.86 7.20 -2.87
CA SER A 61 12.05 6.20 -3.57
C SER A 61 11.01 5.61 -2.62
N LYS A 62 9.77 5.46 -3.07
CA LYS A 62 8.70 4.80 -2.30
C LYS A 62 7.96 3.81 -3.18
N THR A 63 7.70 2.62 -2.65
CA THR A 63 6.84 1.64 -3.30
C THR A 63 5.53 1.53 -2.54
N ALA A 64 4.42 1.53 -3.26
CA ALA A 64 3.12 1.31 -2.66
C ALA A 64 2.27 0.42 -3.54
N SER A 65 1.39 -0.33 -2.90
CA SER A 65 0.46 -1.22 -3.55
C SER A 65 -0.97 -0.96 -3.10
N LYS A 66 -1.91 -1.12 -4.03
CA LYS A 66 -3.33 -1.07 -3.70
C LYS A 66 -3.97 -2.35 -4.21
N THR A 67 -4.60 -3.07 -3.31
CA THR A 67 -5.24 -4.36 -3.56
C THR A 67 -6.74 -4.17 -3.57
N ALA A 68 -7.40 -4.55 -4.66
CA ALA A 68 -8.84 -4.68 -4.75
C ALA A 68 -9.22 -6.16 -4.62
N VAL A 69 -10.20 -6.46 -3.77
CA VAL A 69 -10.70 -7.81 -3.52
C VAL A 69 -12.19 -7.83 -3.84
N ALA A 70 -12.58 -8.63 -4.83
CA ALA A 70 -13.98 -8.80 -5.20
C ALA A 70 -14.63 -9.92 -4.39
N TYR A 71 -15.87 -9.69 -3.95
CA TYR A 71 -16.70 -10.63 -3.21
C TYR A 71 -18.04 -10.81 -3.89
N SER A 72 -18.57 -12.03 -3.85
CA SER A 72 -19.92 -12.35 -4.32
C SER A 72 -20.99 -11.82 -3.35
N PRO A 73 -22.27 -11.77 -3.76
CA PRO A 73 -23.37 -11.36 -2.87
C PRO A 73 -23.47 -12.20 -1.59
N ASN A 74 -23.01 -13.45 -1.64
CA ASN A 74 -22.99 -14.37 -0.49
C ASN A 74 -21.73 -14.17 0.39
N GLY A 75 -20.89 -13.17 0.11
CA GLY A 75 -19.66 -12.89 0.85
C GLY A 75 -18.48 -13.82 0.51
N SER A 76 -18.56 -14.60 -0.56
CA SER A 76 -17.44 -15.46 -0.98
C SER A 76 -16.40 -14.65 -1.76
N LYS A 77 -15.12 -14.85 -1.46
CA LYS A 77 -14.02 -14.16 -2.14
C LYS A 77 -13.89 -14.70 -3.58
N ILE A 78 -13.94 -13.80 -4.56
CA ILE A 78 -13.89 -14.14 -5.98
C ILE A 78 -12.44 -14.07 -6.48
N CYS A 79 -11.84 -12.88 -6.44
CA CYS A 79 -10.50 -12.63 -6.94
C CYS A 79 -9.86 -11.44 -6.22
N THR A 80 -8.53 -11.37 -6.31
CA THR A 80 -7.75 -10.20 -5.93
C THR A 80 -7.04 -9.64 -7.16
N PHE A 81 -6.92 -8.32 -7.19
CA PHE A 81 -6.12 -7.61 -8.18
C PHE A 81 -5.36 -6.48 -7.51
N THR A 82 -4.04 -6.50 -7.61
CA THR A 82 -3.16 -5.55 -6.93
C THR A 82 -2.37 -4.78 -7.97
N VAL A 83 -2.35 -3.45 -7.86
CA VAL A 83 -1.36 -2.61 -8.54
C VAL A 83 -0.21 -2.34 -7.58
N THR A 84 1.02 -2.39 -8.07
CA THR A 84 2.21 -1.94 -7.33
C THR A 84 2.90 -0.86 -8.15
N GLY A 85 3.09 0.31 -7.55
CA GLY A 85 3.79 1.44 -8.15
C GLY A 85 5.04 1.81 -7.36
N THR A 86 6.12 2.14 -8.06
CA THR A 86 7.31 2.75 -7.46
C THR A 86 7.40 4.20 -7.90
N PHE A 87 7.63 5.07 -6.92
CA PHE A 87 7.66 6.51 -7.09
C PHE A 87 9.02 7.06 -6.70
N GLU A 88 9.56 7.94 -7.53
CA GLU A 88 10.73 8.75 -7.24
C GLU A 88 10.27 10.17 -6.92
N ILE A 89 10.66 10.66 -5.74
CA ILE A 89 10.14 11.88 -5.14
C ILE A 89 11.31 12.82 -4.89
N ASN A 90 11.30 13.97 -5.56
CA ASN A 90 12.17 15.10 -5.23
C ASN A 90 11.36 16.05 -4.35
N SER A 91 11.56 15.95 -3.04
CA SER A 91 10.67 16.56 -2.04
C SER A 91 10.39 18.04 -2.34
N GLY A 92 9.10 18.39 -2.45
CA GLY A 92 8.62 19.74 -2.74
C GLY A 92 8.74 20.19 -4.20
N SER A 93 9.44 19.42 -5.05
CA SER A 93 9.78 19.79 -6.42
C SER A 93 9.04 18.96 -7.45
N SER A 94 9.22 17.64 -7.46
CA SER A 94 8.65 16.75 -8.48
C SER A 94 8.43 15.34 -7.95
N VAL A 95 7.54 14.60 -8.60
CA VAL A 95 7.30 13.17 -8.32
C VAL A 95 7.07 12.44 -9.63
N SER A 96 7.63 11.24 -9.76
CA SER A 96 7.44 10.43 -10.96
C SER A 96 7.21 8.97 -10.62
N CYS A 97 6.36 8.29 -11.40
CA CYS A 97 6.14 6.86 -11.28
C CYS A 97 7.15 6.12 -12.17
N THR A 98 8.18 5.52 -11.55
CA THR A 98 9.30 4.87 -12.26
C THR A 98 8.96 3.45 -12.70
N SER A 99 8.07 2.75 -11.98
CA SER A 99 7.58 1.43 -12.36
C SER A 99 6.13 1.22 -11.94
N VAL A 100 5.41 0.44 -12.74
CA VAL A 100 4.07 -0.06 -12.41
C VAL A 100 3.97 -1.52 -12.82
N SER A 101 3.43 -2.33 -11.91
CA SER A 101 3.14 -3.74 -12.15
C SER A 101 1.80 -4.12 -11.55
N TYR A 102 1.30 -5.30 -11.91
CA TYR A 102 0.12 -5.87 -11.30
C TYR A 102 0.35 -7.33 -10.91
N SER A 103 -0.43 -7.78 -9.93
CA SER A 103 -0.57 -9.19 -9.59
C SER A 103 -2.05 -9.52 -9.40
N LYS A 104 -2.37 -10.82 -9.48
CA LYS A 104 -3.74 -11.30 -9.37
C LYS A 104 -3.78 -12.64 -8.67
N ASN A 105 -4.90 -12.93 -8.01
CA ASN A 105 -5.25 -14.28 -7.60
C ASN A 105 -6.74 -14.52 -7.85
N ILE A 106 -7.10 -15.75 -8.25
CA ILE A 106 -8.49 -16.17 -8.41
C ILE A 106 -8.75 -17.25 -7.35
N TYR A 107 -9.83 -17.08 -6.58
CA TYR A 107 -10.23 -17.99 -5.51
C TYR A 107 -11.47 -18.80 -5.91
N ASP A 108 -12.37 -18.19 -6.69
CA ASP A 108 -13.53 -18.87 -7.26
C ASP A 108 -13.17 -19.41 -8.65
N SER A 109 -13.11 -20.73 -8.79
CA SER A 109 -12.77 -21.44 -10.03
C SER A 109 -13.72 -21.17 -11.21
N THR A 110 -14.93 -20.66 -10.95
CA THR A 110 -15.87 -20.27 -12.02
C THR A 110 -15.46 -18.97 -12.72
N TRP A 111 -14.52 -18.22 -12.13
CA TRP A 111 -14.00 -16.97 -12.66
C TRP A 111 -12.68 -17.16 -13.39
N ASN A 112 -12.51 -16.39 -14.46
CA ASN A 112 -11.32 -16.42 -15.29
C ASN A 112 -10.76 -15.01 -15.46
N PHE A 113 -9.44 -14.90 -15.46
CA PHE A 113 -8.76 -13.66 -15.83
C PHE A 113 -8.70 -13.54 -17.35
N ILE A 114 -9.17 -12.43 -17.89
CA ILE A 114 -9.26 -12.22 -19.34
C ILE A 114 -8.14 -11.31 -19.82
N SER A 115 -7.96 -10.16 -19.16
CA SER A 115 -6.93 -9.20 -19.56
C SER A 115 -6.58 -8.25 -18.42
N ALA A 116 -5.40 -7.63 -18.54
CA ALA A 116 -5.03 -6.48 -17.74
C ALA A 116 -4.27 -5.46 -18.56
N SER A 117 -4.28 -4.23 -18.06
CA SER A 117 -3.43 -3.15 -18.53
C SER A 117 -2.90 -2.36 -17.34
N THR A 118 -1.74 -1.75 -17.52
CA THR A 118 -1.18 -0.79 -16.56
C THR A 118 -1.08 0.57 -17.21
N SER A 119 -1.21 1.61 -16.41
CA SER A 119 -0.91 2.98 -16.81
C SER A 119 -0.18 3.69 -15.69
N ARG A 120 0.68 4.63 -16.09
CA ARG A 120 1.41 5.47 -15.16
C ARG A 120 1.37 6.92 -15.63
N ASN A 121 1.29 7.84 -14.68
CA ASN A 121 1.43 9.27 -14.92
C ASN A 121 2.68 9.77 -14.19
N ASN A 122 3.58 10.40 -14.94
CA ASN A 122 4.76 11.10 -14.45
C ASN A 122 4.49 12.61 -14.42
N SER A 123 3.77 13.08 -13.39
CA SER A 123 3.53 14.53 -13.25
C SER A 123 4.78 15.21 -12.68
N SER A 124 5.48 15.93 -13.54
CA SER A 124 6.71 16.66 -13.23
C SER A 124 6.58 17.78 -12.18
N SER A 125 5.40 18.01 -11.57
CA SER A 125 5.22 19.10 -10.61
C SER A 125 4.43 18.78 -9.33
N SER A 126 3.43 17.89 -9.33
CA SER A 126 2.54 17.76 -8.16
C SER A 126 2.09 16.35 -7.75
N LYS A 127 1.75 15.47 -8.70
CA LYS A 127 1.14 14.17 -8.35
C LYS A 127 1.33 13.09 -9.42
N ALA A 128 2.05 12.02 -9.10
CA ALA A 128 2.20 10.85 -9.95
C ALA A 128 1.14 9.79 -9.63
N SER A 129 0.88 8.89 -10.58
CA SER A 129 -0.02 7.76 -10.37
C SER A 129 0.49 6.46 -10.99
N ALA A 130 0.08 5.35 -10.37
CA ALA A 130 0.22 3.99 -10.86
C ALA A 130 -1.16 3.33 -10.84
N SER A 131 -1.68 2.97 -11.99
CA SER A 131 -2.99 2.35 -12.16
C SER A 131 -2.86 1.01 -12.86
N ALA A 132 -3.71 0.06 -12.48
CA ALA A 132 -3.91 -1.15 -13.25
C ALA A 132 -5.41 -1.39 -13.42
N LYS A 133 -5.80 -1.94 -14.57
CA LYS A 133 -7.17 -2.38 -14.87
C LYS A 133 -7.15 -3.86 -15.17
N GLY A 134 -7.81 -4.67 -14.37
CA GLY A 134 -7.98 -6.11 -14.57
C GLY A 134 -9.43 -6.44 -14.92
N TYR A 135 -9.62 -7.26 -15.96
CA TYR A 135 -10.92 -7.75 -16.39
C TYR A 135 -11.05 -9.25 -16.14
N PHE A 136 -12.13 -9.63 -15.46
CA PHE A 136 -12.46 -10.99 -15.08
C PHE A 136 -13.86 -11.35 -15.55
N LYS A 137 -14.05 -12.60 -15.95
CA LYS A 137 -15.34 -13.10 -16.45
C LYS A 137 -15.69 -14.42 -15.78
N ASN A 138 -16.94 -14.55 -15.36
CA ASN A 138 -17.50 -15.79 -14.86
C ASN A 138 -18.01 -16.64 -16.02
N ALA A 139 -17.80 -17.95 -15.95
CA ALA A 139 -18.29 -18.91 -16.94
C ALA A 139 -19.83 -18.88 -17.12
N THR A 140 -20.57 -18.48 -16.08
CA THR A 140 -22.03 -18.38 -16.08
C THR A 140 -22.56 -17.03 -16.59
N GLY A 141 -21.69 -16.10 -16.99
CA GLY A 141 -22.05 -14.84 -17.65
C GLY A 141 -21.75 -13.56 -16.86
N GLY A 142 -21.43 -13.65 -15.57
CA GLY A 142 -21.00 -12.49 -14.76
C GLY A 142 -19.66 -11.90 -15.22
N SER A 143 -19.40 -10.63 -14.89
CA SER A 143 -18.11 -10.00 -15.15
C SER A 143 -17.73 -9.00 -14.06
N GLN A 144 -16.42 -8.82 -13.86
CA GLN A 144 -15.87 -7.96 -12.83
C GLN A 144 -14.68 -7.20 -13.41
N THR A 145 -14.67 -5.88 -13.22
CA THR A 145 -13.53 -5.03 -13.58
C THR A 145 -12.98 -4.39 -12.31
N LEU A 146 -11.68 -4.56 -12.07
CA LEU A 146 -10.98 -3.99 -10.91
C LEU A 146 -9.96 -2.96 -11.39
N THR A 147 -10.03 -1.73 -10.87
CA THR A 147 -9.18 -0.61 -11.28
C THR A 147 -8.44 0.06 -10.10
N PRO A 148 -7.63 -0.67 -9.32
CA PRO A 148 -6.87 -0.06 -8.24
C PRO A 148 -5.89 0.98 -8.79
N THR A 149 -5.82 2.13 -8.13
CA THR A 149 -4.89 3.21 -8.45
C THR A 149 -4.22 3.73 -7.19
N VAL A 150 -2.91 3.84 -7.23
CA VAL A 150 -2.09 4.48 -6.21
C VAL A 150 -1.62 5.83 -6.74
N TYR A 151 -1.71 6.85 -5.89
CA TYR A 151 -1.16 8.17 -6.17
C TYR A 151 -0.04 8.50 -5.21
N CYS A 152 0.92 9.29 -5.67
CA CYS A 152 1.95 9.87 -4.84
C CYS A 152 2.09 11.36 -5.16
N ASP A 153 2.07 12.22 -4.15
CA ASP A 153 2.31 13.65 -4.35
C ASP A 153 3.81 14.01 -4.27
N LYS A 154 4.15 15.25 -4.64
CA LYS A 154 5.54 15.78 -4.60
C LYS A 154 6.20 15.82 -3.22
N ASN A 155 5.41 15.67 -2.15
CA ASN A 155 5.91 15.61 -0.77
C ASN A 155 6.07 14.15 -0.31
N GLY A 156 5.70 13.18 -1.15
CA GLY A 156 5.78 11.76 -0.86
C GLY A 156 4.58 11.22 -0.07
N ASN A 157 3.45 11.92 -0.03
CA ASN A 157 2.21 11.38 0.52
C ASN A 157 1.58 10.42 -0.49
N ILE A 158 1.09 9.27 0.00
CA ILE A 158 0.52 8.20 -0.84
C ILE A 158 -0.96 8.03 -0.53
N SER A 159 -1.78 7.87 -1.56
CA SER A 159 -3.24 7.68 -1.46
C SER A 159 -3.81 6.73 -2.49
#